data_AF-A0A3N5K524-F1
#
_entry.id   AF-A0A3N5K524-F1
#
_cell.length_a   1.000
_cell.length_b   1.000
_cell.length_c   1.000
_cell.angle_alpha   90.00
_cell.angle_beta   90.00
_cell.angle_gamma   90.00
#
_symmetry.space_group_name_H-M   'P 1'
#
loop_
_entity.id
_entity.type
_entity.pdbx_description
1 polymer ?
#
loop_
_entity_poly.entity_id
_entity_poly.type
_entity_poly.pdbx_seq_one_letter_code
_entity_poly.pdbx_strand_id
1 'polypeptide(L)'
;MVSHALLDILIVLVAAKVAAELMERINVPAVVGEILAGILIGPSGFDLVENSDVLRVLAEIGVILLLLEVGSVLELGELAAVGKASLSVAIIGVAVPFVGGAAFGELIGMSGEEALFVGAALTATSVGITARVLGDLKALTMAESRTVLGAAVADDVIGLVILTVVVRLATSGSVSVAGVLWIVFVAVAFLAITAAVGIRFIPGFFEWIARFSKSSGTLVALALAFTLAIAELAEVAKLAPIVGAFVAGLALGRSAASDRIRRELQPVGHLFIPVFFLSIGI
;
A
#
# COMPACT_ATOMS: atom_id res chain seq x y z
N MET A 1 -16.16 -22.73 15.54
CA MET A 1 -15.23 -23.66 14.88
C MET A 1 -13.85 -23.33 15.41
N VAL A 2 -13.07 -24.30 15.88
CA VAL A 2 -11.67 -24.02 16.25
C VAL A 2 -10.96 -23.68 14.95
N SER A 3 -10.58 -22.42 14.76
CA SER A 3 -9.84 -21.98 13.58
C SER A 3 -8.58 -22.85 13.48
N HIS A 4 -8.45 -23.63 12.41
CA HIS A 4 -7.17 -24.27 12.09
C HIS A 4 -6.22 -23.22 11.50
N ALA A 5 -6.05 -22.09 12.17
CA ALA A 5 -5.29 -20.94 11.67
C ALA A 5 -3.85 -21.34 11.28
N LEU A 6 -3.25 -22.28 12.00
CA LEU A 6 -1.93 -22.82 11.65
C LEU A 6 -1.95 -23.63 10.35
N LEU A 7 -3.03 -24.37 10.08
CA LEU A 7 -3.21 -25.09 8.82
C LEU A 7 -3.45 -24.10 7.67
N ASP A 8 -4.29 -23.10 7.88
CA ASP A 8 -4.56 -22.05 6.89
C ASP A 8 -3.27 -21.34 6.51
N ILE A 9 -2.48 -20.91 7.50
CA ILE A 9 -1.17 -20.28 7.29
C ILE A 9 -0.22 -21.24 6.56
N LEU A 10 -0.17 -22.52 6.93
CA LEU A 10 0.65 -23.51 6.23
C LEU A 10 0.28 -23.62 4.75
N ILE A 11 -1.02 -23.79 4.46
CA ILE A 11 -1.53 -23.92 3.10
C ILE A 11 -1.22 -22.65 2.30
N VAL A 12 -1.52 -21.47 2.85
CA VAL A 12 -1.26 -20.17 2.23
C VAL A 12 0.22 -20.00 1.91
N LEU A 13 1.12 -20.25 2.87
CA LEU A 13 2.56 -20.07 2.66
C LEU A 13 3.11 -21.02 1.60
N VAL A 14 2.72 -22.30 1.64
CA VAL A 14 3.16 -23.29 0.65
C VAL A 14 2.61 -22.93 -0.74
N ALA A 15 1.32 -22.63 -0.85
CA ALA A 15 0.67 -22.28 -2.12
C ALA A 15 1.29 -21.01 -2.72
N ALA A 16 1.46 -19.95 -1.92
CA ALA A 16 2.06 -18.70 -2.36
C ALA A 16 3.50 -18.92 -2.86
N LYS A 17 4.33 -19.63 -2.10
CA LYS A 17 5.73 -19.86 -2.48
C LYS A 17 5.89 -20.75 -3.71
N VAL A 18 5.08 -21.81 -3.83
CA VAL A 18 5.11 -22.68 -5.02
C VAL A 18 4.64 -21.90 -6.25
N ALA A 19 3.54 -21.16 -6.14
CA ALA A 19 3.01 -20.40 -7.28
C ALA A 19 3.93 -19.25 -7.71
N ALA A 20 4.50 -18.51 -6.74
CA ALA A 20 5.51 -17.48 -7.01
C ALA A 20 6.72 -18.06 -7.76
N GLU A 21 7.31 -19.15 -7.26
CA GLU A 21 8.46 -19.81 -7.88
C GLU A 21 8.13 -20.30 -9.30
N LEU A 22 6.92 -20.84 -9.53
CA LEU A 22 6.50 -21.26 -10.86
C LEU A 22 6.38 -20.08 -11.84
N MET A 23 5.84 -18.94 -11.40
CA MET A 23 5.73 -17.74 -12.23
C MET A 23 7.10 -17.14 -12.54
N GLU A 24 7.98 -17.04 -11.55
CA GLU A 24 9.34 -16.53 -11.73
C GLU A 24 10.12 -17.39 -12.73
N ARG A 25 9.96 -18.72 -12.70
CA ARG A 25 10.59 -19.65 -13.67
C ARG A 25 10.16 -19.42 -15.11
N ILE A 26 8.95 -18.91 -15.33
CA ILE A 26 8.44 -18.56 -16.66
C ILE A 26 8.57 -17.06 -16.97
N ASN A 27 9.34 -16.31 -16.16
CA ASN A 27 9.57 -14.86 -16.27
C ASN A 27 8.30 -14.00 -16.14
N VAL A 28 7.35 -14.45 -15.32
CA VAL A 28 6.15 -13.69 -14.93
C VAL A 28 6.33 -13.19 -13.49
N PRO A 29 5.89 -11.97 -13.13
CA PRO A 29 5.98 -11.48 -11.76
C PRO A 29 5.32 -12.42 -10.74
N ALA A 30 5.99 -12.65 -9.62
CA ALA A 30 5.56 -13.61 -8.58
C ALA A 30 4.13 -13.34 -8.08
N VAL A 31 3.78 -12.07 -7.93
CA VAL A 31 2.46 -11.60 -7.49
C VAL A 31 1.30 -12.19 -8.29
N VAL A 32 1.50 -12.45 -9.59
CA VAL A 32 0.47 -13.07 -10.44
C VAL A 32 0.16 -14.48 -9.95
N GLY A 33 1.20 -15.24 -9.61
CA GLY A 33 1.07 -16.61 -9.11
C GLY A 33 0.45 -16.64 -7.72
N GLU A 34 0.84 -15.71 -6.85
CA GLU A 34 0.31 -15.59 -5.48
C GLU A 34 -1.21 -15.32 -5.51
N ILE A 35 -1.68 -14.38 -6.34
CA ILE A 35 -3.12 -14.07 -6.49
C ILE A 35 -3.87 -15.28 -7.09
N LEU A 36 -3.34 -15.89 -8.16
CA LEU A 36 -3.96 -17.06 -8.78
C LEU A 36 -4.05 -18.24 -7.79
N ALA A 37 -3.02 -18.45 -6.97
CA ALA A 37 -3.04 -19.46 -5.93
C ALA A 37 -4.14 -19.16 -4.90
N GLY A 38 -4.34 -17.89 -4.53
CA GLY A 38 -5.43 -17.46 -3.66
C GLY A 38 -6.80 -17.84 -4.22
N ILE A 39 -7.05 -17.53 -5.49
CA ILE A 39 -8.30 -17.89 -6.18
C ILE A 39 -8.51 -19.41 -6.18
N LEU A 40 -7.45 -20.19 -6.41
CA LEU A 40 -7.52 -21.64 -6.46
C LEU A 40 -7.77 -22.28 -5.09
N ILE A 41 -7.11 -21.81 -4.03
CA ILE A 41 -7.25 -22.41 -2.68
C ILE A 41 -8.42 -21.83 -1.89
N GLY A 42 -8.90 -20.65 -2.25
CA GLY A 42 -10.03 -19.98 -1.61
C GLY A 42 -11.40 -20.56 -2.02
N PRO A 43 -12.50 -19.94 -1.55
CA PRO A 43 -13.86 -20.44 -1.75
C PRO A 43 -14.30 -20.55 -3.21
N SER A 44 -13.68 -19.77 -4.10
CA SER A 44 -13.96 -19.80 -5.55
C SER A 44 -13.38 -21.03 -6.25
N GLY A 45 -12.42 -21.72 -5.64
CA GLY A 45 -11.71 -22.86 -6.22
C GLY A 45 -11.95 -24.16 -5.43
N PHE A 46 -10.96 -24.55 -4.64
CA PHE A 46 -10.97 -25.79 -3.86
C PHE A 46 -11.54 -25.63 -2.44
N ASP A 47 -11.86 -24.40 -2.03
CA ASP A 47 -12.45 -24.10 -0.71
C ASP A 47 -11.63 -24.69 0.46
N LEU A 48 -10.30 -24.57 0.36
CA LEU A 48 -9.35 -25.10 1.35
C LEU A 48 -9.08 -24.12 2.48
N VAL A 49 -9.21 -22.81 2.19
CA VAL A 49 -8.90 -21.72 3.12
C VAL A 49 -9.99 -20.65 3.00
N GLU A 50 -10.58 -20.27 4.12
CA GLU A 50 -11.53 -19.16 4.20
C GLU A 50 -10.82 -17.86 4.62
N ASN A 51 -11.42 -16.73 4.26
CA ASN A 51 -10.94 -15.42 4.67
C ASN A 51 -11.18 -15.21 6.18
N SER A 52 -10.16 -15.49 6.98
CA SER A 52 -10.20 -15.35 8.45
C SER A 52 -9.57 -14.04 8.92
N ASP A 53 -9.99 -13.53 10.09
CA ASP A 53 -9.40 -12.33 10.68
C ASP A 53 -7.88 -12.47 10.91
N VAL A 54 -7.40 -13.69 11.19
CA VAL A 54 -5.97 -13.96 11.32
C VAL A 54 -5.26 -13.72 9.99
N LEU A 55 -5.77 -14.28 8.88
CA LEU A 55 -5.17 -14.06 7.56
C LEU A 55 -5.21 -12.59 7.14
N ARG A 56 -6.30 -11.87 7.45
CA ARG A 56 -6.42 -10.43 7.18
C ARG A 56 -5.33 -9.62 7.88
N VAL A 57 -5.08 -9.88 9.16
CA VAL A 57 -4.01 -9.19 9.90
C VAL A 57 -2.63 -9.52 9.33
N LEU A 58 -2.38 -10.79 8.97
CA LEU A 58 -1.10 -11.20 8.38
C LEU A 58 -0.88 -10.57 6.99
N ALA A 59 -1.94 -10.50 6.19
CA ALA A 59 -1.94 -9.83 4.88
C ALA A 59 -1.67 -8.33 5.04
N GLU A 60 -2.28 -7.68 6.03
CA GLU A 60 -2.07 -6.26 6.30
C GLU A 60 -0.62 -5.96 6.72
N ILE A 61 -0.04 -6.79 7.59
CA ILE A 61 1.39 -6.74 7.91
C ILE A 61 2.25 -6.92 6.65
N GLY A 62 1.87 -7.86 5.78
CA GLY A 62 2.53 -8.11 4.51
C GLY A 62 2.61 -6.87 3.62
N VAL A 63 1.49 -6.19 3.39
CA VAL A 63 1.49 -4.97 2.56
C VAL A 63 2.22 -3.81 3.24
N ILE A 64 2.12 -3.67 4.56
CA ILE A 64 2.90 -2.67 5.31
C ILE A 64 4.40 -2.89 5.14
N LEU A 65 4.87 -4.15 5.26
CA LEU A 65 6.27 -4.50 5.03
C LEU A 65 6.71 -4.22 3.58
N LEU A 66 5.86 -4.54 2.60
CA LEU A 66 6.13 -4.23 1.19
C LEU A 66 6.36 -2.73 0.98
N LEU A 67 5.44 -1.89 1.47
CA LEU A 67 5.53 -0.44 1.25
C LEU A 67 6.66 0.20 2.08
N LEU A 68 6.97 -0.37 3.24
CA LEU A 68 8.16 -0.03 4.01
C LEU A 68 9.44 -0.30 3.23
N GLU A 69 9.58 -1.50 2.66
CA GLU A 69 10.74 -1.89 1.85
C GLU A 69 10.89 -0.96 0.64
N VAL A 70 9.79 -0.73 -0.08
CA VAL A 70 9.76 0.18 -1.25
C VAL A 70 10.16 1.59 -0.85
N GLY A 71 9.56 2.14 0.21
CA GLY A 71 9.90 3.48 0.70
C GLY A 71 11.36 3.60 1.13
N SER A 72 11.94 2.54 1.71
CA SER A 72 13.33 2.55 2.20
C SER A 72 14.39 2.60 1.11
N VAL A 73 14.03 2.25 -0.12
CA VAL A 73 14.93 2.25 -1.30
C VAL A 73 14.89 3.58 -2.04
N LEU A 74 13.80 4.35 -1.91
CA LEU A 74 13.61 5.59 -2.66
C LEU A 74 14.28 6.78 -1.98
N GLU A 75 14.89 7.65 -2.78
CA GLU A 75 15.41 8.91 -2.29
C GLU A 75 14.41 10.04 -2.49
N LEU A 76 14.17 10.81 -1.42
CA LEU A 76 13.21 11.93 -1.45
C LEU A 76 13.58 13.03 -2.43
N GLY A 77 14.88 13.29 -2.62
CA GLY A 77 15.32 14.30 -3.60
C GLY A 77 14.89 13.92 -5.01
N GLU A 78 14.97 12.64 -5.34
CA GLU A 78 14.59 12.10 -6.64
C GLU A 78 13.07 12.01 -6.80
N LEU A 79 12.33 11.68 -5.73
CA LEU A 79 10.87 11.77 -5.72
C LEU A 79 10.39 13.21 -5.89
N ALA A 80 11.02 14.17 -5.20
CA ALA A 80 10.70 15.59 -5.35
C ALA A 80 10.98 16.10 -6.76
N ALA A 81 12.03 15.60 -7.42
CA ALA A 81 12.37 15.95 -8.79
C ALA A 81 11.26 15.56 -9.79
N VAL A 82 10.54 14.46 -9.55
CA VAL A 82 9.41 14.01 -10.38
C VAL A 82 8.05 14.46 -9.85
N GLY A 83 7.98 15.21 -8.75
CA GLY A 83 6.72 15.50 -8.06
C GLY A 83 5.66 16.21 -8.92
N LYS A 84 6.06 17.10 -9.83
CA LYS A 84 5.13 17.73 -10.79
C LYS A 84 4.54 16.74 -11.79
N ALA A 85 5.36 15.81 -12.27
CA ALA A 85 4.92 14.74 -13.16
C ALA A 85 3.99 13.78 -12.41
N SER A 86 4.36 13.37 -11.20
CA SER A 86 3.52 12.53 -10.33
C SER A 86 2.15 13.14 -10.07
N LEU A 87 2.09 14.43 -9.73
CA LEU A 87 0.81 15.12 -9.51
C LEU A 87 -0.03 15.20 -10.78
N SER A 88 0.61 15.43 -11.93
CA SER A 88 -0.10 15.47 -13.22
C SER A 88 -0.66 14.09 -13.59
N VAL A 89 0.12 13.03 -13.37
CA VAL A 89 -0.30 11.64 -13.58
C VAL A 89 -1.47 11.29 -12.65
N ALA A 90 -1.41 11.66 -11.37
CA ALA A 90 -2.51 11.43 -10.43
C ALA A 90 -3.79 12.17 -10.85
N ILE A 91 -3.71 13.47 -11.15
CA ILE A 91 -4.88 14.26 -11.55
C ILE A 91 -5.53 13.70 -12.82
N ILE A 92 -4.74 13.41 -13.86
CA ILE A 92 -5.26 12.87 -15.12
C ILE A 92 -5.77 11.43 -14.92
N GLY A 93 -5.01 10.62 -14.18
CA GLY A 93 -5.31 9.23 -13.85
C GLY A 93 -6.57 9.07 -13.00
N VAL A 94 -6.98 10.10 -12.27
CA VAL A 94 -8.27 10.16 -11.59
C VAL A 94 -9.35 10.72 -12.50
N ALA A 95 -9.13 11.90 -13.08
CA ALA A 95 -10.18 12.64 -13.76
C ALA A 95 -10.71 11.89 -14.99
N VAL A 96 -9.83 11.27 -15.77
CA VAL A 96 -10.22 10.57 -17.00
C VAL A 96 -11.04 9.31 -16.68
N PRO A 97 -10.60 8.37 -15.82
CA PRO A 97 -11.41 7.21 -15.45
C PRO A 97 -12.69 7.58 -14.70
N PHE A 98 -12.66 8.61 -13.83
CA PHE A 98 -13.87 9.07 -13.14
C PHE A 98 -14.95 9.51 -14.11
N VAL A 99 -14.60 10.46 -14.99
CA VAL A 99 -15.56 11.01 -15.97
C VAL A 99 -15.98 9.93 -16.96
N GLY A 100 -15.04 9.10 -17.42
CA GLY A 100 -15.33 7.99 -18.33
C GLY A 100 -16.28 6.96 -17.71
N GLY A 101 -16.04 6.57 -16.45
CA GLY A 101 -16.88 5.63 -15.70
C GLY A 101 -18.28 6.17 -15.44
N ALA A 102 -18.38 7.43 -15.00
CA ALA A 102 -19.68 8.08 -14.78
C ALA A 102 -20.48 8.24 -16.08
N ALA A 103 -19.83 8.73 -17.15
CA ALA A 103 -20.47 8.86 -18.46
C ALA A 103 -20.93 7.49 -19.02
N PHE A 104 -20.13 6.45 -18.82
CA PHE A 104 -20.52 5.09 -19.22
C PHE A 104 -21.71 4.58 -18.41
N GLY A 105 -21.75 4.82 -17.09
CA GLY A 105 -22.87 4.46 -16.22
C GLY A 105 -24.17 5.12 -16.67
N GLU A 106 -24.14 6.43 -16.96
CA GLU A 106 -25.31 7.14 -17.50
C GLU A 106 -25.76 6.58 -18.86
N LEU A 107 -24.80 6.24 -19.74
CA LEU A 107 -25.09 5.71 -21.08
C LEU A 107 -25.84 4.37 -21.03
N ILE A 108 -25.56 3.51 -20.05
CA ILE A 108 -26.23 2.22 -19.86
C ILE A 108 -27.50 2.33 -19.01
N GLY A 109 -27.91 3.54 -18.63
CA GLY A 109 -29.17 3.82 -17.93
C GLY A 109 -29.09 3.68 -16.41
N MET A 110 -27.89 3.75 -15.81
CA MET A 110 -27.75 3.82 -14.35
C MET A 110 -28.26 5.17 -13.84
N SER A 111 -28.70 5.21 -12.58
CA SER A 111 -28.97 6.47 -11.89
C SER A 111 -27.69 7.30 -11.75
N GLY A 112 -27.83 8.63 -11.59
CA GLY A 112 -26.66 9.51 -11.45
C GLY A 112 -25.77 9.14 -10.25
N GLU A 113 -26.34 8.65 -9.15
CA GLU A 113 -25.59 8.19 -7.99
C GLU A 113 -24.77 6.92 -8.28
N GLU A 114 -25.40 5.94 -8.94
CA GLU A 114 -24.73 4.71 -9.37
C GLU A 114 -23.61 5.00 -10.38
N ALA A 115 -23.86 5.90 -11.33
CA ALA A 115 -22.86 6.34 -12.31
C ALA A 115 -21.67 7.03 -11.63
N LEU A 116 -21.91 7.93 -10.67
CA LEU A 116 -20.84 8.55 -9.87
C LEU A 116 -20.04 7.51 -9.06
N PHE A 117 -20.72 6.48 -8.54
CA PHE A 117 -20.07 5.36 -7.87
C PHE A 117 -19.17 4.56 -8.81
N VAL A 118 -19.63 4.26 -10.03
CA VAL A 118 -18.80 3.61 -11.06
C VAL A 118 -17.59 4.47 -11.40
N GLY A 119 -17.79 5.78 -11.60
CA GLY A 119 -16.70 6.73 -11.80
C GLY A 119 -15.67 6.66 -10.68
N ALA A 120 -16.09 6.78 -9.41
CA ALA A 120 -15.22 6.69 -8.24
C ALA A 120 -14.51 5.33 -8.09
N ALA A 121 -15.19 4.24 -8.41
CA ALA A 121 -14.60 2.90 -8.33
C ALA A 121 -13.43 2.72 -9.31
N LEU A 122 -13.45 3.42 -10.45
CA LEU A 122 -12.39 3.36 -11.46
C LEU A 122 -11.18 4.28 -11.16
N THR A 123 -11.23 5.12 -10.13
CA THR A 123 -10.13 6.05 -9.82
C THR A 123 -9.06 5.48 -8.92
N ALA A 124 -9.39 4.51 -8.06
CA ALA A 124 -8.48 4.04 -7.02
C ALA A 124 -7.33 3.19 -7.59
N THR A 125 -6.09 3.65 -7.45
CA THR A 125 -4.89 2.91 -7.88
C THR A 125 -4.37 1.97 -6.79
N SER A 126 -3.99 0.74 -7.16
CA SER A 126 -3.27 -0.18 -6.25
C SER A 126 -1.75 0.01 -6.33
N VAL A 127 -1.19 0.76 -5.38
CA VAL A 127 0.27 0.97 -5.29
C VAL A 127 1.02 -0.31 -4.93
N GLY A 128 0.43 -1.21 -4.13
CA GLY A 128 1.09 -2.42 -3.64
C GLY A 128 1.50 -3.37 -4.77
N ILE A 129 0.58 -3.70 -5.68
CA ILE A 129 0.88 -4.57 -6.84
C ILE A 129 1.94 -3.92 -7.72
N THR A 130 1.77 -2.63 -8.03
CA THR A 130 2.71 -1.88 -8.88
C THR A 130 4.11 -1.86 -8.28
N ALA A 131 4.23 -1.56 -6.98
CA ALA A 131 5.49 -1.52 -6.28
C ALA A 131 6.16 -2.90 -6.22
N ARG A 132 5.37 -3.97 -6.03
CA ARG A 132 5.90 -5.34 -6.08
C ARG A 132 6.45 -5.70 -7.46
N VAL A 133 5.69 -5.44 -8.53
CA VAL A 133 6.13 -5.73 -9.90
C VAL A 133 7.40 -4.95 -10.25
N LEU A 134 7.45 -3.65 -9.94
CA LEU A 134 8.65 -2.84 -10.17
C LEU A 134 9.84 -3.30 -9.31
N GLY A 135 9.58 -3.79 -8.10
CA GLY A 135 10.58 -4.39 -7.22
C GLY A 135 11.17 -5.68 -7.79
N ASP A 136 10.31 -6.60 -8.23
CA ASP A 136 10.70 -7.87 -8.87
C ASP A 136 11.55 -7.62 -10.12
N LEU A 137 11.20 -6.59 -10.89
CA LEU A 137 11.95 -6.14 -12.07
C LEU A 137 13.21 -5.31 -11.74
N LYS A 138 13.49 -5.04 -10.45
CA LYS A 138 14.60 -4.18 -9.98
C LYS A 138 14.58 -2.79 -10.60
N ALA A 139 13.38 -2.27 -10.86
CA ALA A 139 13.11 -1.06 -11.61
C ALA A 139 12.64 0.12 -10.73
N LEU A 140 12.60 -0.05 -9.40
CA LEU A 140 12.06 0.95 -8.45
C LEU A 140 12.75 2.32 -8.52
N THR A 141 14.03 2.37 -8.88
CA THR A 141 14.82 3.61 -8.95
C THR A 141 14.73 4.34 -10.29
N MET A 142 13.96 3.83 -11.26
CA MET A 142 13.73 4.55 -12.52
C MET A 142 12.85 5.78 -12.30
N ALA A 143 13.01 6.81 -13.12
CA ALA A 143 12.23 8.05 -13.01
C ALA A 143 10.73 7.80 -13.22
N GLU A 144 10.38 6.89 -14.12
CA GLU A 144 9.03 6.44 -14.42
C GLU A 144 8.41 5.75 -13.20
N SER A 145 9.15 4.83 -12.56
CA SER A 145 8.73 4.14 -11.34
C SER A 145 8.49 5.11 -10.19
N ARG A 146 9.41 6.05 -9.98
CA ARG A 146 9.26 7.12 -8.98
C ARG A 146 8.04 8.00 -9.28
N THR A 147 7.80 8.28 -10.56
CA THR A 147 6.64 9.07 -10.99
C THR A 147 5.35 8.35 -10.63
N VAL A 148 5.24 7.05 -10.93
CA VAL A 148 4.07 6.21 -10.62
C VAL A 148 3.86 6.05 -9.12
N LEU A 149 4.90 5.76 -8.35
CA LEU A 149 4.81 5.61 -6.90
C LEU A 149 4.45 6.94 -6.21
N GLY A 150 5.04 8.05 -6.66
CA GLY A 150 4.68 9.38 -6.18
C GLY A 150 3.26 9.78 -6.58
N ALA A 151 2.81 9.39 -7.77
CA ALA A 151 1.43 9.62 -8.22
C ALA A 151 0.46 8.84 -7.34
N ALA A 152 0.77 7.59 -6.97
CA ALA A 152 -0.11 6.78 -6.13
C ALA A 152 -0.33 7.38 -4.73
N VAL A 153 0.67 8.06 -4.14
CA VAL A 153 0.47 8.78 -2.85
C VAL A 153 -0.47 9.99 -3.02
N ALA A 154 -0.32 10.74 -4.11
CA ALA A 154 -1.25 11.83 -4.41
C ALA A 154 -2.65 11.30 -4.74
N ASP A 155 -2.72 10.16 -5.43
CA ASP A 155 -3.94 9.46 -5.79
C ASP A 155 -4.74 9.04 -4.56
N ASP A 156 -4.07 8.56 -3.50
CA ASP A 156 -4.73 8.16 -2.24
C ASP A 156 -5.44 9.36 -1.56
N VAL A 157 -4.83 10.55 -1.60
CA VAL A 157 -5.43 11.80 -1.10
C VAL A 157 -6.62 12.22 -1.97
N ILE A 158 -6.50 12.11 -3.29
CA ILE A 158 -7.57 12.48 -4.22
C ILE A 158 -8.74 11.49 -4.14
N GLY A 159 -8.44 10.19 -4.07
CA GLY A 159 -9.40 9.10 -3.94
C GLY A 159 -10.21 9.21 -2.64
N LEU A 160 -9.56 9.54 -1.52
CA LEU A 160 -10.22 9.89 -0.26
C LEU A 160 -11.29 10.99 -0.46
N VAL A 161 -10.95 12.06 -1.17
CA VAL A 161 -11.86 13.18 -1.45
C VAL A 161 -13.04 12.71 -2.27
N ILE A 162 -12.76 12.01 -3.38
CA ILE A 162 -13.79 11.52 -4.29
C ILE A 162 -14.74 10.57 -3.57
N LEU A 163 -14.20 9.58 -2.86
CA LEU A 163 -15.00 8.61 -2.12
C LEU A 163 -15.86 9.31 -1.07
N THR A 164 -15.29 10.26 -0.33
CA THR A 164 -16.05 11.06 0.65
C THR A 164 -17.19 11.82 -0.02
N VAL A 165 -16.94 12.49 -1.15
CA VAL A 165 -17.94 13.27 -1.88
C VAL A 165 -19.06 12.35 -2.39
N VAL A 166 -18.71 11.25 -3.07
CA VAL A 166 -19.67 10.32 -3.67
C VAL A 166 -20.51 9.64 -2.60
N VAL A 167 -19.91 9.14 -1.52
CA VAL A 167 -20.65 8.51 -0.42
C VAL A 167 -21.60 9.52 0.25
N ARG A 168 -21.17 10.76 0.46
CA ARG A 168 -22.00 11.81 1.08
C ARG A 168 -23.15 12.24 0.17
N LEU A 169 -22.92 12.36 -1.13
CA LEU A 169 -23.99 12.63 -2.10
C LEU A 169 -25.03 11.52 -2.07
N ALA A 170 -24.61 10.25 -2.16
CA ALA A 170 -25.53 9.12 -2.17
C ALA A 170 -26.29 8.90 -0.85
N THR A 171 -25.68 9.22 0.30
CA THR A 171 -26.31 8.98 1.61
C THR A 171 -27.12 10.16 2.14
N SER A 172 -26.75 11.39 1.78
CA SER A 172 -27.30 12.61 2.39
C SER A 172 -27.74 13.68 1.40
N GLY A 173 -27.60 13.42 0.09
CA GLY A 173 -28.01 14.33 -1.00
C GLY A 173 -27.23 15.65 -1.06
N SER A 174 -26.25 15.86 -0.18
CA SER A 174 -25.48 17.10 -0.10
C SER A 174 -24.08 16.85 0.45
N VAL A 175 -23.15 17.75 0.12
CA VAL A 175 -21.77 17.70 0.61
C VAL A 175 -21.38 19.04 1.19
N SER A 176 -20.87 19.02 2.42
CA SER A 176 -20.27 20.20 3.04
C SER A 176 -18.87 20.43 2.46
N VAL A 177 -18.69 21.53 1.73
CA VAL A 177 -17.37 21.95 1.22
C VAL A 177 -16.36 22.09 2.37
N ALA A 178 -16.80 22.62 3.51
CA ALA A 178 -15.95 22.74 4.70
C ALA A 178 -15.51 21.36 5.24
N GLY A 179 -16.38 20.35 5.19
CA GLY A 179 -16.03 18.98 5.59
C GLY A 179 -15.00 18.34 4.66
N VAL A 180 -15.15 18.51 3.35
CA VAL A 180 -14.19 18.01 2.35
C VAL A 180 -12.83 18.69 2.53
N LEU A 181 -12.81 20.03 2.64
CA LEU A 181 -11.58 20.78 2.88
C LEU A 181 -10.88 20.39 4.18
N TRP A 182 -11.66 20.09 5.23
CA TRP A 182 -11.11 19.60 6.49
C TRP A 182 -10.43 18.23 6.34
N ILE A 183 -11.06 17.30 5.63
CA ILE A 183 -10.49 15.97 5.37
C ILE A 183 -9.20 16.07 4.54
N VAL A 184 -9.20 16.88 3.48
CA VAL A 184 -7.99 17.18 2.69
C VAL A 184 -6.91 17.78 3.57
N PHE A 185 -7.26 18.78 4.39
CA PHE A 185 -6.32 19.43 5.28
C PHE A 185 -5.69 18.43 6.24
N VAL A 186 -6.48 17.55 6.87
CA VAL A 186 -5.97 16.52 7.79
C VAL A 186 -5.03 15.56 7.07
N ALA A 187 -5.40 15.06 5.88
CA ALA A 187 -4.57 14.16 5.10
C ALA A 187 -3.24 14.80 4.66
N VAL A 188 -3.30 16.02 4.10
CA VAL A 188 -2.10 16.76 3.67
C VAL A 188 -1.24 17.15 4.87
N ALA A 189 -1.83 17.60 5.97
CA ALA A 189 -1.11 17.92 7.20
C ALA A 189 -0.43 16.68 7.78
N PHE A 190 -1.11 15.53 7.80
CA PHE A 190 -0.49 14.27 8.20
C PHE A 190 0.71 13.93 7.32
N LEU A 191 0.57 13.94 5.99
CA LEU A 191 1.68 13.65 5.08
C LEU A 191 2.84 14.63 5.28
N ALA A 192 2.56 15.92 5.37
CA ALA A 192 3.57 16.96 5.54
C ALA A 192 4.30 16.85 6.88
N ILE A 193 3.55 16.68 7.99
CA ILE A 193 4.11 16.58 9.34
C ILE A 193 4.89 15.29 9.49
N THR A 194 4.30 14.15 9.12
CA THR A 194 4.95 12.84 9.25
C THR A 194 6.17 12.74 8.35
N ALA A 195 6.12 13.26 7.13
CA ALA A 195 7.31 13.36 6.29
C ALA A 195 8.35 14.29 6.95
N ALA A 196 8.00 15.52 7.33
CA ALA A 196 8.96 16.47 7.89
C ALA A 196 9.61 15.97 9.18
N VAL A 197 8.81 15.47 10.14
CA VAL A 197 9.27 14.92 11.41
C VAL A 197 10.04 13.61 11.18
N GLY A 198 9.47 12.71 10.38
CA GLY A 198 10.07 11.44 10.02
C GLY A 198 11.46 11.64 9.44
N ILE A 199 11.56 12.46 8.40
CA ILE A 199 12.82 12.76 7.71
C ILE A 199 13.84 13.44 8.62
N ARG A 200 13.40 14.30 9.55
CA ARG A 200 14.30 15.13 10.36
C ARG A 200 14.82 14.45 11.62
N PHE A 201 14.03 13.60 12.25
CA PHE A 201 14.34 13.04 13.58
C PHE A 201 14.64 11.54 13.54
N ILE A 202 13.96 10.77 12.69
CA ILE A 202 14.06 9.31 12.67
C ILE A 202 15.45 8.81 12.25
N PRO A 203 16.15 9.40 11.26
CA PRO A 203 17.49 8.95 10.90
C PRO A 203 18.46 8.94 12.09
N GLY A 204 18.48 10.03 12.86
CA GLY A 204 19.34 10.17 14.04
C GLY A 204 18.91 9.29 15.21
N PHE A 205 17.59 9.10 15.40
CA PHE A 205 17.07 8.19 16.42
C PHE A 205 17.45 6.73 16.16
N PHE A 206 17.30 6.25 14.92
CA PHE A 206 17.67 4.89 14.55
C PHE A 206 19.18 4.68 14.49
N GLU A 207 19.95 5.71 14.16
CA GLU A 207 21.41 5.66 14.28
C GLU A 207 21.85 5.53 15.75
N TRP A 208 21.22 6.28 16.65
CA TRP A 208 21.44 6.16 18.08
C TRP A 208 21.11 4.75 18.57
N ILE A 209 19.91 4.23 18.24
CA ILE A 209 19.54 2.84 18.59
C ILE A 209 20.58 1.85 18.07
N ALA A 210 20.96 1.95 16.78
CA ALA A 210 21.88 1.00 16.16
C ALA A 210 23.25 0.95 16.84
N ARG A 211 23.72 2.08 17.40
CA ARG A 211 24.97 2.16 18.16
C ARG A 211 24.89 1.48 19.53
N PHE A 212 23.74 1.53 20.19
CA PHE A 212 23.56 0.98 21.54
C PHE A 212 22.96 -0.44 21.56
N SER A 213 22.26 -0.83 20.49
CA SER A 213 21.67 -2.15 20.35
C SER A 213 22.75 -3.20 20.12
N LYS A 214 22.88 -4.15 21.05
CA LYS A 214 23.75 -5.32 20.89
C LYS A 214 23.07 -6.46 20.09
N SER A 215 21.73 -6.51 20.11
CA SER A 215 20.93 -7.48 19.36
C SER A 215 20.50 -6.92 18.01
N SER A 216 20.58 -7.73 16.96
CA SER A 216 19.98 -7.41 15.64
C SER A 216 18.46 -7.27 15.73
N GLY A 217 17.79 -8.18 16.44
CA GLY A 217 16.33 -8.20 16.53
C GLY A 217 15.71 -6.91 17.12
N THR A 218 16.45 -6.16 17.95
CA THR A 218 15.96 -4.89 18.50
C THR A 218 15.71 -3.85 17.40
N LEU A 219 16.61 -3.75 16.43
CA LEU A 219 16.52 -2.74 15.38
C LEU A 219 15.34 -3.03 14.44
N VAL A 220 15.15 -4.29 14.07
CA VAL A 220 14.01 -4.78 13.28
C VAL A 220 12.69 -4.54 13.99
N ALA A 221 12.59 -4.96 15.25
CA ALA A 221 11.35 -4.82 16.02
C ALA A 221 10.95 -3.35 16.16
N LEU A 222 11.92 -2.46 16.42
CA LEU A 222 11.66 -1.02 16.52
C LEU A 222 11.34 -0.38 15.16
N ALA A 223 11.97 -0.81 14.08
CA ALA A 223 11.65 -0.35 12.73
C ALA A 223 10.21 -0.75 12.34
N LEU A 224 9.82 -1.99 12.61
CA LEU A 224 8.45 -2.47 12.37
C LEU A 224 7.44 -1.74 13.27
N ALA A 225 7.73 -1.60 14.57
CA ALA A 225 6.86 -0.88 15.51
C ALA A 225 6.66 0.59 15.10
N PHE A 226 7.74 1.26 14.67
CA PHE A 226 7.66 2.62 14.12
C PHE A 226 6.78 2.65 12.87
N THR A 227 6.99 1.71 11.94
CA THR A 227 6.21 1.63 10.70
C THR A 227 4.73 1.44 10.98
N LEU A 228 4.37 0.51 11.87
CA LEU A 228 3.00 0.28 12.31
C LEU A 228 2.39 1.52 12.96
N ALA A 229 3.16 2.23 13.81
CA ALA A 229 2.69 3.46 14.42
C ALA A 229 2.37 4.55 13.37
N ILE A 230 3.20 4.69 12.32
CA ILE A 230 2.93 5.64 11.25
C ILE A 230 1.76 5.18 10.36
N ALA A 231 1.62 3.88 10.11
CA ALA A 231 0.50 3.31 9.37
C ALA A 231 -0.84 3.57 10.09
N GLU A 232 -0.89 3.34 11.41
CA GLU A 232 -2.04 3.66 12.25
C GLU A 232 -2.38 5.17 12.23
N LEU A 233 -1.37 6.02 12.33
CA LEU A 233 -1.58 7.47 12.23
C LEU A 233 -2.11 7.89 10.85
N ALA A 234 -1.76 7.18 9.78
CA ALA A 234 -2.32 7.42 8.45
C ALA A 234 -3.82 7.10 8.41
N GLU A 235 -4.24 5.99 9.03
CA GLU A 235 -5.65 5.61 9.13
C GLU A 235 -6.46 6.61 9.96
N VAL A 236 -5.89 7.11 11.07
CA VAL A 236 -6.49 8.22 11.84
C VAL A 236 -6.68 9.47 10.98
N ALA A 237 -5.74 9.75 10.07
CA ALA A 237 -5.82 10.82 9.08
C ALA A 237 -6.69 10.46 7.85
N LYS A 238 -7.37 9.30 7.88
CA LYS A 238 -8.24 8.74 6.84
C LYS A 238 -7.54 8.22 5.57
N LEU A 239 -6.22 8.22 5.53
CA LEU A 239 -5.45 7.62 4.45
C LEU A 239 -5.32 6.10 4.62
N ALA A 240 -4.94 5.39 3.55
CA ALA A 240 -4.66 3.97 3.67
C ALA A 240 -3.39 3.75 4.54
N PRO A 241 -3.36 2.72 5.41
CA PRO A 241 -2.19 2.39 6.25
C PRO A 241 -0.89 2.22 5.46
N ILE A 242 -1.01 1.73 4.22
CA ILE A 242 0.10 1.52 3.28
C ILE A 242 0.85 2.82 2.93
N VAL A 243 0.17 3.97 2.92
CA VAL A 243 0.79 5.28 2.69
C VAL A 243 1.64 5.68 3.88
N GLY A 244 1.17 5.41 5.10
CA GLY A 244 1.96 5.60 6.32
C GLY A 244 3.21 4.71 6.33
N ALA A 245 3.07 3.44 5.96
CA ALA A 245 4.19 2.51 5.82
C ALA A 245 5.23 2.99 4.80
N PHE A 246 4.79 3.51 3.66
CA PHE A 246 5.65 4.11 2.65
C PHE A 246 6.43 5.33 3.18
N VAL A 247 5.76 6.24 3.90
CA VAL A 247 6.41 7.40 4.53
C VAL A 247 7.41 6.98 5.61
N ALA A 248 7.09 5.95 6.40
CA ALA A 248 8.02 5.37 7.36
C ALA A 248 9.27 4.80 6.67
N GLY A 249 9.09 4.12 5.54
CA GLY A 249 10.19 3.66 4.68
C GLY A 249 11.07 4.80 4.22
N LEU A 250 10.50 5.88 3.69
CA LEU A 250 11.26 7.07 3.28
C LEU A 250 12.06 7.69 4.44
N ALA A 251 11.52 7.70 5.65
CA ALA A 251 12.20 8.20 6.84
C ALA A 251 13.36 7.29 7.27
N LEU A 252 13.13 5.97 7.35
CA LEU A 252 14.16 4.98 7.72
C LEU A 252 15.25 4.85 6.66
N GLY A 253 14.90 4.99 5.38
CA GLY A 253 15.81 4.92 4.23
C GLY A 253 16.98 5.89 4.32
N ARG A 254 16.77 7.02 5.02
CA ARG A 254 17.79 8.06 5.25
C ARG A 254 18.71 7.80 6.45
N SER A 255 18.39 6.82 7.29
CA SER A 255 19.23 6.46 8.43
C SER A 255 20.52 5.78 7.94
N ALA A 256 21.64 6.04 8.62
CA ALA A 256 22.86 5.23 8.42
C ALA A 256 22.63 3.73 8.70
N ALA A 257 21.58 3.38 9.45
CA ALA A 257 21.18 2.01 9.73
C ALA A 257 20.25 1.40 8.66
N SER A 258 19.87 2.15 7.61
CA SER A 258 18.90 1.74 6.58
C SER A 258 19.23 0.38 5.95
N ASP A 259 20.48 0.19 5.50
CA ASP A 259 20.91 -1.06 4.89
C ASP A 259 20.80 -2.26 5.82
N ARG A 260 21.05 -2.05 7.12
CA ARG A 260 20.90 -3.10 8.13
C ARG A 260 19.43 -3.40 8.38
N ILE A 261 18.61 -2.38 8.57
CA ILE A 261 17.15 -2.51 8.74
C ILE A 261 16.56 -3.30 7.57
N ARG A 262 16.90 -2.94 6.34
CA ARG A 262 16.41 -3.60 5.12
C ARG A 262 16.83 -5.07 5.07
N ARG A 263 18.12 -5.37 5.27
CA ARG A 263 18.61 -6.76 5.26
C ARG A 263 17.96 -7.63 6.33
N GLU A 264 17.68 -7.08 7.50
CA GLU A 264 17.12 -7.85 8.61
C GLU A 264 15.57 -7.94 8.52
N LEU A 265 14.88 -6.99 7.87
CA LEU A 265 13.44 -7.06 7.59
C LEU A 265 13.11 -7.90 6.37
N GLN A 266 13.98 -7.98 5.37
CA GLN A 266 13.72 -8.68 4.11
C GLN A 266 13.24 -10.14 4.30
N PRO A 267 13.82 -10.97 5.21
CA PRO A 267 13.30 -12.32 5.46
C PRO A 267 11.87 -12.34 6.01
N VAL A 268 11.50 -11.31 6.77
CA VAL A 268 10.14 -11.13 7.30
C VAL A 268 9.19 -10.75 6.16
N GLY A 269 9.60 -9.82 5.28
CA GLY A 269 8.88 -9.47 4.07
C GLY A 269 8.63 -10.67 3.15
N HIS A 270 9.64 -11.51 2.92
CA HIS A 270 9.51 -12.74 2.13
C HIS A 270 8.45 -13.73 2.66
N LEU A 271 8.10 -13.64 3.95
CA LEU A 271 7.07 -14.47 4.56
C LEU A 271 5.67 -13.86 4.43
N PHE A 272 5.51 -12.57 4.72
CA PHE A 272 4.18 -11.95 4.84
C PHE A 272 3.70 -11.25 3.56
N ILE A 273 4.60 -10.74 2.71
CA ILE A 273 4.19 -10.10 1.45
C ILE A 273 3.41 -11.07 0.54
N PRO A 274 3.81 -12.35 0.39
CA PRO A 274 3.02 -13.31 -0.39
C PRO A 274 1.64 -13.60 0.22
N VAL A 275 1.51 -13.57 1.55
CA VAL A 275 0.22 -13.73 2.25
C VAL A 275 -0.74 -12.61 1.86
N PHE A 276 -0.24 -11.38 1.74
CA PHE A 276 -1.03 -10.24 1.27
C PHE A 276 -1.63 -10.48 -0.12
N PHE A 277 -0.79 -10.79 -1.10
CA PHE A 277 -1.26 -10.96 -2.48
C PHE A 277 -2.13 -12.20 -2.65
N LEU A 278 -1.82 -13.27 -1.93
CA LEU A 278 -2.66 -14.46 -1.94
C LEU A 278 -4.03 -14.16 -1.32
N SER A 279 -4.09 -13.40 -0.21
CA SER A 279 -5.34 -12.99 0.43
C SER A 279 -6.23 -12.11 -0.45
N ILE A 280 -5.70 -11.45 -1.48
CA ILE A 280 -6.52 -10.73 -2.48
C ILE A 280 -7.30 -11.73 -3.35
N GLY A 281 -6.74 -12.93 -3.56
CA GLY A 281 -7.37 -13.98 -4.35
C GLY A 281 -8.36 -14.87 -3.58
N ILE A 282 -8.20 -15.01 -2.26
CA ILE A 282 -9.13 -15.76 -1.38
C ILE A 282 -10.44 -14.99 -1.20
#